data_AF-A0A1G0INZ7-F1
#
_entry.id   AF-A0A1G0INZ7-F1
#
_cell.length_a   1.000
_cell.length_b   1.000
_cell.length_c   1.000
_cell.angle_alpha   90.00
_cell.angle_beta   90.00
_cell.angle_gamma   90.00
#
_symmetry.space_group_name_H-M   'P 1'
#
loop_
_entity.id
_entity.type
_entity.pdbx_description
1 polymer ?
#
loop_
_entity_poly.entity_id
_entity_poly.type
_entity_poly.pdbx_seq_one_letter_code
_entity_poly.pdbx_strand_id
1 'polypeptide(L)'
;MKLHGLLLSVFLLGVSLSAVAGWQVSRPEAAIPSDPFFQAGSQQKTAFMPSAYGGHAFPNQYASLGQSAPVYAVSISGSLKENIERIMGRYHWKVIWKAPYDYNFDGRVTGSSLPNVMEKLLKPFPLQAVMYMSNRTLAVVPKYKS
;
A
#
# COMPACT_ATOMS: atom_id res chain seq x y z
N MET A 1 46.94 51.33 9.88
CA MET A 1 46.79 49.87 10.12
C MET A 1 45.58 49.68 11.04
N LYS A 2 44.57 48.85 10.82
CA LYS A 2 44.13 47.93 9.75
C LYS A 2 42.64 47.69 10.13
N LEU A 3 41.66 48.28 9.46
CA LEU A 3 40.95 47.74 8.29
C LEU A 3 40.49 46.26 8.43
N HIS A 4 40.13 45.81 9.63
CA HIS A 4 39.69 44.42 9.86
C HIS A 4 38.28 44.28 10.46
N GLY A 5 37.60 45.37 10.83
CA GLY A 5 36.22 45.31 11.35
C GLY A 5 35.13 45.26 10.28
N LEU A 6 35.43 45.59 9.03
CA LEU A 6 34.43 45.84 7.97
C LEU A 6 34.34 44.72 6.91
N LEU A 7 35.00 43.57 7.13
CA LEU A 7 34.99 42.43 6.20
C LEU A 7 34.17 41.23 6.69
N LEU A 8 33.51 41.32 7.85
CA LEU A 8 32.68 40.25 8.39
C LEU A 8 31.17 40.43 8.14
N SER A 9 30.73 41.57 7.60
CA SER A 9 29.29 41.83 7.34
C SER A 9 28.84 41.54 5.91
N VAL A 10 29.75 41.24 4.97
CA VAL A 10 29.38 41.02 3.56
C VAL A 10 29.15 39.54 3.22
N PHE A 11 29.47 38.61 4.12
CA PHE A 11 29.36 37.16 3.84
C PHE A 11 27.97 36.56 4.13
N LEU A 12 26.97 37.35 4.50
CA LEU A 12 25.62 36.88 4.87
C LEU A 12 24.51 37.19 3.86
N LEU A 13 24.82 37.74 2.67
CA LEU A 13 23.80 38.19 1.71
C LEU A 13 23.86 37.50 0.33
N GLY A 14 24.46 36.31 0.25
CA GLY A 14 24.84 35.72 -1.03
C GLY A 14 23.98 34.57 -1.59
N VAL A 15 23.01 34.00 -0.87
CA VAL A 15 22.33 32.80 -1.38
C VAL A 15 20.87 32.68 -0.92
N SER A 16 19.98 33.42 -1.58
CA SER A 16 18.57 33.01 -1.69
C SER A 16 18.33 32.51 -3.10
N LEU A 17 18.61 31.22 -3.30
CA LEU A 17 18.13 30.45 -4.45
C LEU A 17 16.60 30.34 -4.35
N SER A 18 15.90 31.32 -4.92
CA SER A 18 14.48 31.18 -5.24
C SER A 18 14.36 30.36 -6.51
N ALA A 19 14.51 29.04 -6.38
CA ALA A 19 14.05 28.11 -7.41
C ALA A 19 12.52 28.19 -7.42
N VAL A 20 11.97 29.01 -8.32
CA VAL A 20 10.55 28.93 -8.68
C VAL A 20 10.42 27.63 -9.48
N ALA A 21 10.12 26.55 -8.78
CA ALA A 21 9.60 25.34 -9.40
C ALA A 21 8.27 25.71 -10.06
N GLY A 22 8.34 26.03 -11.35
CA GLY A 22 7.16 26.14 -12.19
C GLY A 22 6.46 24.80 -12.18
N TRP A 23 5.34 24.72 -11.46
CA TRP A 23 4.36 23.66 -11.65
C TRP A 23 3.72 23.88 -13.02
N GLN A 24 4.40 23.40 -14.05
CA GLN A 24 3.80 23.26 -15.37
C GLN A 24 2.82 22.11 -15.29
N VAL A 25 1.57 22.44 -14.99
CA VAL A 25 0.44 21.53 -15.18
C VAL A 25 0.39 21.25 -16.68
N SER A 26 0.88 20.08 -17.08
CA SER A 26 0.61 19.53 -18.41
C SER A 26 -0.90 19.56 -18.58
N ARG A 27 -1.39 20.43 -19.48
CA ARG A 27 -2.75 20.34 -20.00
C ARG A 27 -2.85 18.94 -20.61
N PRO A 28 -3.64 18.00 -20.06
CA PRO A 28 -4.03 16.86 -20.87
C PRO A 28 -4.96 17.45 -21.91
N GLU A 29 -4.41 17.64 -23.10
CA GLU A 29 -5.18 17.80 -24.32
C GLU A 29 -6.29 16.75 -24.28
N ALA A 30 -7.53 17.22 -24.39
CA ALA A 30 -8.72 16.43 -24.31
C ALA A 30 -8.67 15.37 -25.43
N ALA A 31 -8.11 14.20 -25.10
CA ALA A 31 -8.33 12.99 -25.85
C ALA A 31 -9.78 12.60 -25.58
N ILE A 32 -10.68 13.17 -26.38
CA ILE A 32 -12.08 12.79 -26.49
C ILE A 32 -12.10 11.28 -26.78
N PRO A 33 -12.56 10.42 -25.85
CA PRO A 33 -12.99 9.09 -26.23
C PRO A 33 -14.44 9.27 -26.67
N SER A 34 -14.65 9.45 -27.97
CA SER A 34 -15.98 9.35 -28.56
C SER A 34 -16.34 7.88 -28.60
N ASP A 35 -16.86 7.33 -27.51
CA ASP A 35 -17.68 6.11 -27.52
C ASP A 35 -18.61 6.08 -26.30
N PRO A 36 -19.87 5.62 -26.46
CA PRO A 36 -20.96 5.95 -25.56
C PRO A 36 -20.86 5.28 -24.18
N PHE A 37 -20.97 6.15 -23.19
CA PHE A 37 -21.30 5.91 -21.79
C PHE A 37 -22.63 5.13 -21.70
N PHE A 38 -22.60 3.96 -21.07
CA PHE A 38 -23.69 2.98 -20.82
C PHE A 38 -24.02 1.95 -21.92
N GLN A 39 -23.45 0.76 -21.75
CA GLN A 39 -24.14 -0.50 -22.09
C GLN A 39 -24.35 -1.30 -20.81
N ALA A 40 -25.56 -1.23 -20.25
CA ALA A 40 -26.04 -2.20 -19.29
C ALA A 40 -26.39 -3.49 -20.05
N GLY A 41 -25.43 -4.42 -20.12
CA GLY A 41 -25.60 -5.71 -20.78
C GLY A 41 -24.60 -6.72 -20.23
N SER A 42 -25.12 -7.84 -19.76
CA SER A 42 -24.45 -9.09 -19.34
C SER A 42 -22.94 -9.20 -19.59
N GLN A 43 -22.17 -9.50 -18.54
CA GLN A 43 -20.77 -9.94 -18.62
C GLN A 43 -20.59 -11.03 -19.68
N GLN A 44 -20.14 -10.65 -20.88
CA GLN A 44 -19.49 -11.59 -21.77
C GLN A 44 -18.10 -11.87 -21.20
N LYS A 45 -17.98 -13.08 -20.67
CA LYS A 45 -16.76 -13.82 -20.36
C LYS A 45 -15.67 -13.50 -21.39
N THR A 46 -14.75 -12.59 -21.06
CA THR A 46 -13.52 -12.37 -21.82
C THR A 46 -12.63 -13.59 -21.62
N ALA A 47 -12.85 -14.59 -22.48
CA ALA A 47 -11.86 -15.63 -22.71
C ALA A 47 -10.61 -14.94 -23.26
N PHE A 48 -9.50 -15.05 -22.54
CA PHE A 48 -8.16 -14.78 -23.05
C PHE A 48 -8.01 -15.50 -24.39
N MET A 49 -7.92 -14.76 -25.49
CA MET A 49 -7.50 -15.33 -26.77
C MET A 49 -5.97 -15.40 -26.75
N PRO A 50 -5.35 -16.60 -26.87
CA PRO A 50 -3.91 -16.68 -27.03
C PRO A 50 -3.55 -16.20 -28.44
N SER A 51 -2.68 -15.19 -28.50
CA SER A 51 -1.95 -14.80 -29.71
C SER A 51 -1.31 -16.04 -30.34
N ALA A 52 -1.57 -16.26 -31.62
CA ALA A 52 -1.07 -17.39 -32.41
C ALA A 52 0.43 -17.27 -32.76
N TYR A 53 1.25 -16.75 -31.84
CA TYR A 53 2.70 -16.68 -31.97
C TYR A 53 3.37 -17.75 -31.09
N GLY A 54 3.53 -18.94 -31.69
CA GLY A 54 4.65 -19.85 -31.42
C GLY A 54 4.77 -20.47 -30.02
N GLY A 55 3.86 -21.37 -29.65
CA GLY A 55 4.00 -22.26 -28.49
C GLY A 55 5.09 -23.35 -28.60
N HIS A 56 6.05 -23.23 -29.52
CA HIS A 56 7.11 -24.23 -29.75
C HIS A 56 8.51 -23.80 -29.31
N ALA A 57 8.73 -22.55 -28.88
CA ALA A 57 10.08 -22.08 -28.55
C ALA A 57 10.53 -22.41 -27.12
N PHE A 58 9.63 -22.62 -26.16
CA PHE A 58 10.00 -22.94 -24.78
C PHE A 58 8.93 -23.80 -24.11
N PRO A 59 9.13 -25.12 -23.95
CA PRO A 59 8.29 -25.93 -23.08
C PRO A 59 8.59 -25.55 -21.64
N ASN A 60 8.01 -24.45 -21.17
CA ASN A 60 8.04 -24.09 -19.75
C ASN A 60 7.07 -25.04 -19.03
N GLN A 61 7.58 -26.24 -18.69
CA GLN A 61 6.90 -27.25 -17.88
C GLN A 61 6.50 -26.71 -16.49
N TYR A 62 6.96 -25.51 -16.14
CA TYR A 62 6.67 -24.78 -14.91
C TYR A 62 5.64 -23.64 -15.07
N ALA A 63 5.20 -23.29 -16.29
CA ALA A 63 4.20 -22.23 -16.49
C ALA A 63 2.83 -22.56 -15.87
N SER A 64 2.52 -23.85 -15.71
CA SER A 64 1.28 -24.37 -15.15
C SER A 64 1.35 -24.69 -13.65
N LEU A 65 2.53 -24.56 -13.01
CA LEU A 65 2.67 -24.69 -11.55
C LEU A 65 2.34 -23.38 -10.80
N GLY A 66 2.04 -22.31 -11.54
CA GLY A 66 1.78 -20.96 -11.04
C GLY A 66 0.35 -20.72 -10.55
N GLN A 67 -0.16 -21.53 -9.61
CA GLN A 67 -1.11 -20.94 -8.66
C GLN A 67 -0.32 -19.94 -7.84
N SER A 68 -0.35 -18.68 -8.28
CA SER A 68 0.21 -17.55 -7.55
C SER A 68 -0.29 -17.68 -6.10
N ALA A 69 0.64 -17.86 -5.15
CA ALA A 69 0.28 -18.08 -3.75
C ALA A 69 -0.78 -17.04 -3.35
N PRO A 70 -1.85 -17.43 -2.63
CA PRO A 70 -2.97 -16.53 -2.36
C PRO A 70 -2.45 -15.23 -1.76
N VAL A 71 -2.44 -14.17 -2.56
CA VAL A 71 -1.96 -12.85 -2.14
C VAL A 71 -3.09 -12.22 -1.35
N TYR A 72 -2.93 -12.15 -0.04
CA TYR A 72 -3.83 -11.41 0.82
C TYR A 72 -3.56 -9.92 0.59
N ALA A 73 -4.37 -9.29 -0.25
CA ALA A 73 -4.33 -7.85 -0.48
C ALA A 73 -5.48 -7.19 0.29
N VAL A 74 -5.13 -6.34 1.26
CA VAL A 74 -6.10 -5.56 2.03
C VAL A 74 -5.87 -4.08 1.73
N SER A 75 -6.86 -3.41 1.15
CA SER A 75 -6.91 -1.95 1.03
C SER A 75 -7.90 -1.43 2.05
N ILE A 76 -7.44 -0.58 2.95
CA ILE A 76 -8.23 -0.14 4.10
C ILE A 76 -7.91 1.30 4.46
N SER A 77 -8.97 2.04 4.79
CA SER A 77 -8.94 3.40 5.29
C SER A 77 -9.76 3.47 6.59
N GLY A 78 -9.43 4.41 7.47
CA GLY A 78 -10.13 4.64 8.74
C GLY A 78 -9.56 3.86 9.92
N SER A 79 -10.43 3.49 10.88
CA SER A 79 -10.06 2.83 12.14
C SER A 79 -9.32 1.52 11.91
N LEU A 80 -8.12 1.40 12.49
CA LEU A 80 -7.29 0.21 12.44
C LEU A 80 -7.98 -0.94 13.18
N LYS A 81 -8.61 -0.68 14.33
CA LYS A 81 -9.37 -1.67 15.08
C LYS A 81 -10.51 -2.27 14.25
N GLU A 82 -11.38 -1.42 13.70
CA GLU A 82 -12.52 -1.87 12.88
C GLU A 82 -12.03 -2.63 11.64
N ASN A 83 -10.96 -2.15 11.01
CA ASN A 83 -10.38 -2.79 9.85
C ASN A 83 -9.84 -4.19 10.18
N ILE A 84 -9.14 -4.34 11.31
CA ILE A 84 -8.65 -5.65 11.78
C ILE A 84 -9.82 -6.58 12.12
N GLU A 85 -10.84 -6.09 12.83
CA GLU A 85 -12.06 -6.85 13.13
C GLU A 85 -12.75 -7.33 11.85
N ARG A 86 -12.84 -6.47 10.82
CA ARG A 86 -13.42 -6.82 9.52
C ARG A 86 -12.60 -7.86 8.75
N ILE A 87 -11.27 -7.73 8.71
CA ILE A 87 -10.39 -8.71 8.05
C ILE A 87 -10.53 -10.06 8.75
N MET A 88 -10.42 -10.07 10.08
CA MET A 88 -10.48 -11.28 10.89
C MET A 88 -11.86 -11.93 10.89
N GLY A 89 -12.92 -11.12 10.86
CA GLY A 89 -14.30 -11.58 10.76
C GLY A 89 -14.56 -12.43 9.52
N ARG A 90 -13.92 -12.12 8.38
CA ARG A 90 -14.02 -12.93 7.14
C ARG A 90 -13.46 -14.35 7.30
N TYR A 91 -12.52 -14.53 8.22
CA TYR A 91 -11.89 -15.83 8.48
C TYR A 91 -12.42 -16.50 9.76
N HIS A 92 -13.47 -15.93 10.37
CA HIS A 92 -14.03 -16.38 11.66
C HIS A 92 -13.01 -16.37 12.80
N TRP A 93 -12.14 -15.36 12.82
CA TRP A 93 -11.21 -15.11 13.92
C TRP A 93 -11.80 -14.14 14.93
N LYS A 94 -11.59 -14.42 16.21
CA LYS A 94 -11.95 -13.50 17.31
C LYS A 94 -10.83 -12.48 17.49
N VAL A 95 -11.18 -11.20 17.54
CA VAL A 95 -10.22 -10.12 17.81
C VAL A 95 -10.37 -9.65 19.25
N ILE A 96 -9.25 -9.55 19.95
CA ILE A 96 -9.14 -8.97 21.29
C ILE A 96 -8.24 -7.75 21.18
N TRP A 97 -8.84 -6.57 21.23
CA TRP A 97 -8.13 -5.30 21.21
C TRP A 97 -7.73 -4.91 22.64
N LYS A 98 -6.43 -4.94 22.95
CA LYS A 98 -5.88 -4.54 24.26
C LYS A 98 -5.09 -3.23 24.20
N ALA A 99 -5.04 -2.56 23.04
CA ALA A 99 -4.37 -1.28 22.93
C ALA A 99 -5.23 -0.15 23.51
N PRO A 100 -4.60 0.84 24.18
CA PRO A 100 -5.34 1.94 24.82
C PRO A 100 -5.97 2.91 23.82
N TYR A 101 -5.39 3.02 22.63
CA TYR A 101 -5.83 3.91 21.58
C TYR A 101 -6.15 3.13 20.30
N ASP A 102 -7.10 3.65 19.54
CA ASP A 102 -7.31 3.25 18.16
C ASP A 102 -6.52 4.18 17.24
N TYR A 103 -6.08 3.65 16.11
CA TYR A 103 -5.24 4.36 15.15
C TYR A 103 -5.94 4.40 13.81
N ASN A 104 -5.70 5.45 13.04
CA ASN A 104 -6.14 5.47 11.65
C ASN A 104 -5.04 4.85 10.78
N PHE A 105 -5.45 4.00 9.85
CA PHE A 105 -4.59 3.48 8.80
C PHE A 105 -5.23 3.79 7.46
N ASP A 106 -4.42 4.29 6.53
CA ASP A 106 -4.81 4.46 5.14
C ASP A 106 -3.73 3.87 4.25
N GLY A 107 -4.11 2.89 3.43
CA GLY A 107 -3.20 2.27 2.48
C GLY A 107 -3.56 0.84 2.13
N ARG A 108 -2.61 0.20 1.44
CA ARG A 108 -2.73 -1.17 0.97
C ARG A 108 -1.61 -2.03 1.53
N VAL A 109 -1.98 -3.16 2.13
CA VAL A 109 -1.04 -4.16 2.63
C VAL A 109 -1.24 -5.45 1.84
N THR A 110 -0.14 -6.01 1.35
CA THR A 110 -0.11 -7.32 0.68
C THR A 110 0.78 -8.29 1.43
N GLY A 111 0.35 -9.54 1.56
CA GLY A 111 1.09 -10.59 2.23
C GLY A 111 0.77 -11.98 1.70
N SER A 112 1.67 -12.92 1.95
CA SER A 112 1.51 -14.34 1.57
C SER A 112 0.65 -15.13 2.54
N SER A 113 0.41 -14.59 3.74
CA SER A 113 -0.39 -15.23 4.79
C SER A 113 -1.02 -14.18 5.71
N LEU A 114 -2.08 -14.57 6.43
CA LEU A 114 -2.75 -13.70 7.39
C LEU A 114 -1.79 -13.13 8.46
N PRO A 115 -0.88 -13.93 9.08
CA PRO A 115 0.13 -13.37 9.99
C PRO A 115 1.05 -12.35 9.33
N ASN A 116 1.50 -12.60 8.09
CA ASN A 116 2.37 -11.68 7.36
C ASN A 116 1.67 -10.35 7.08
N VAL A 117 0.38 -10.39 6.72
CA VAL A 117 -0.43 -9.18 6.53
C VAL A 117 -0.58 -8.42 7.85
N MET A 118 -0.87 -9.11 8.95
CA MET A 118 -1.00 -8.45 10.27
C MET A 118 0.30 -7.83 10.75
N GLU A 119 1.43 -8.51 10.55
CA GLU A 119 2.74 -7.96 10.86
C GLU A 119 3.03 -6.69 10.05
N LYS A 120 2.79 -6.72 8.74
CA LYS A 120 2.99 -5.55 7.87
C LYS A 120 2.03 -4.40 8.18
N LEU A 121 0.77 -4.72 8.49
CA LEU A 121 -0.25 -3.74 8.84
C LEU A 121 0.08 -3.02 10.16
N LEU A 122 0.60 -3.75 11.15
CA LEU A 122 0.93 -3.20 12.46
C LEU A 122 2.33 -2.59 12.54
N LYS A 123 3.20 -2.85 11.56
CA LYS A 123 4.59 -2.35 11.51
C LYS A 123 4.77 -0.85 11.79
N PRO A 124 3.93 0.08 11.27
CA PRO A 124 4.11 1.50 11.53
C PRO A 124 3.60 1.93 12.92
N PHE A 125 2.91 1.07 13.65
CA PHE A 125 2.30 1.39 14.94
C PHE A 125 3.09 0.76 16.09
N PRO A 126 3.01 1.31 17.32
CA PRO A 126 3.59 0.69 18.52
C PRO A 126 2.73 -0.49 19.01
N LEU A 127 2.30 -1.35 18.09
CA LEU A 127 1.38 -2.47 18.32
C LEU A 127 2.02 -3.78 17.85
N GLN A 128 1.59 -4.87 18.45
CA GLN A 128 1.97 -6.22 18.07
C GLN A 128 0.72 -7.12 18.02
N ALA A 129 0.66 -7.95 16.98
CA ALA A 129 -0.31 -9.02 16.84
C ALA A 129 0.22 -10.30 17.48
N VAL A 130 -0.56 -10.90 18.37
CA VAL A 130 -0.33 -12.25 18.89
C VAL A 130 -1.48 -13.13 18.41
N MET A 131 -1.18 -14.08 17.53
CA MET A 131 -2.17 -14.97 16.93
C MET A 131 -2.13 -16.34 17.62
N TYR A 132 -3.21 -16.67 18.32
CA TYR A 132 -3.44 -17.97 18.93
C TYR A 132 -4.15 -18.87 17.93
N MET A 133 -3.37 -19.70 17.23
CA MET A 133 -3.88 -20.57 16.15
C MET A 133 -4.88 -21.63 16.67
N SER A 134 -4.71 -22.11 17.90
CA SER A 134 -5.56 -23.16 18.50
C SER A 134 -7.01 -22.74 18.69
N ASN A 135 -7.26 -21.48 19.03
CA ASN A 135 -8.60 -20.94 19.31
C ASN A 135 -8.99 -19.80 18.34
N ARG A 136 -8.26 -19.65 17.23
CA ARG A 136 -8.48 -18.62 16.19
C ARG A 136 -8.67 -17.23 16.79
N THR A 137 -7.82 -16.86 17.74
CA THR A 137 -7.90 -15.57 18.42
C THR A 137 -6.69 -14.71 18.07
N LEU A 138 -6.93 -13.48 17.61
CA LEU A 138 -5.92 -12.45 17.48
C LEU A 138 -6.01 -11.52 18.69
N ALA A 139 -4.92 -11.37 19.43
CA ALA A 139 -4.77 -10.31 20.40
C ALA A 139 -3.87 -9.20 19.84
N VAL A 140 -4.35 -7.96 19.84
CA VAL A 140 -3.54 -6.78 19.50
C VAL A 140 -3.13 -6.12 20.80
N VAL A 141 -1.83 -6.10 21.09
CA VAL A 141 -1.25 -5.57 22.33
C VAL A 141 -0.27 -4.44 22.01
N PRO A 142 -0.06 -3.50 22.95
CA PRO A 142 1.03 -2.54 22.84
C PRO A 142 2.38 -3.26 22.75
N LYS A 143 3.24 -2.80 21.83
CA LYS A 143 4.61 -3.30 21.71
C LYS A 143 5.46 -2.63 22.80
N TYR A 144 5.94 -3.42 23.75
CA TYR A 144 6.97 -2.94 24.68
C TYR A 144 8.26 -2.73 23.88
N LYS A 145 8.84 -1.52 23.95
CA LYS A 145 10.19 -1.28 23.45
C LYS A 145 11.13 -2.08 24.36
N SER A 146 11.70 -3.16 23.83
CA SER A 146 12.88 -3.80 24.41
C SER A 146 14.12 -3.01 24.07
#